data_AF-A0A9P5PRQ4-F1
#
_entry.id   AF-A0A9P5PRQ4-F1
#
_cell.length_a   1.000
_cell.length_b   1.000
_cell.length_c   1.000
_cell.angle_alpha   90.00
_cell.angle_beta   90.00
_cell.angle_gamma   90.00
#
_symmetry.space_group_name_H-M   'P 1'
#
loop_
_entity.id
_entity.type
_entity.pdbx_description
1 polymer ?
#
loop_
_entity_poly.entity_id
_entity_poly.type
_entity_poly.pdbx_seq_one_letter_code
_entity_poly.pdbx_strand_id
1 'polypeptide(L)'
;KALDNLERLLVAQIFEMSRLNVAGTGYKMRKHLANALKICSKSIQLAIEVYNKAAAELSPSRQSISWDEVLDYTYLSEFDILRDT
;
A
#
# COMPACT_ATOMS: atom_id res chain seq x y z
N LYS A 1 -15.69 -2.38 -3.91
CA LYS A 1 -14.92 -3.44 -4.59
C LYS A 1 -13.51 -3.00 -4.97
N ALA A 2 -13.33 -2.02 -5.87
CA ALA A 2 -11.98 -1.55 -6.24
C ALA A 2 -11.28 -0.81 -5.09
N LEU A 3 -12.02 0.05 -4.38
CA LEU A 3 -11.52 0.79 -3.21
C LEU A 3 -11.16 -0.15 -2.05
N ASP A 4 -12.03 -1.08 -1.67
CA ASP A 4 -11.75 -2.07 -0.62
C ASP A 4 -10.50 -2.92 -0.93
N ASN A 5 -10.25 -3.22 -2.21
CA ASN A 5 -9.04 -3.93 -2.63
C ASN A 5 -7.78 -3.06 -2.49
N LEU A 6 -7.88 -1.78 -2.85
CA LEU A 6 -6.79 -0.81 -2.66
C LEU A 6 -6.44 -0.66 -1.16
N GLU A 7 -7.45 -0.47 -0.31
CA GLU A 7 -7.28 -0.33 1.14
C GLU A 7 -6.63 -1.58 1.76
N ARG A 8 -7.10 -2.78 1.40
CA ARG A 8 -6.51 -4.04 1.88
C ARG A 8 -5.03 -4.16 1.52
N LEU A 9 -4.66 -3.80 0.28
CA LEU A 9 -3.27 -3.88 -0.17
C LEU A 9 -2.38 -2.87 0.55
N LEU A 10 -2.88 -1.67 0.85
CA LEU A 10 -2.14 -0.66 1.60
C LEU A 10 -1.87 -1.11 3.04
N VAL A 11 -2.88 -1.63 3.73
CA VAL A 11 -2.72 -2.18 5.07
C VAL A 11 -1.69 -3.32 5.07
N ALA A 12 -1.78 -4.24 4.11
CA ALA A 12 -0.82 -5.34 3.99
C ALA A 12 0.63 -4.83 3.80
N GLN A 13 0.83 -3.82 2.95
CA GLN A 13 2.17 -3.23 2.72
C GLN A 13 2.75 -2.64 4.02
N ILE A 14 1.95 -1.88 4.78
CA ILE A 14 2.36 -1.26 6.04
C ILE A 14 2.81 -2.32 7.05
N PHE A 15 2.05 -3.40 7.21
CA PHE A 15 2.44 -4.52 8.08
C PHE A 15 3.74 -5.17 7.62
N GLU A 16 3.94 -5.40 6.32
CA GLU A 16 5.19 -5.97 5.81
C GLU A 16 6.40 -5.04 6.02
N MET A 17 6.22 -3.72 5.89
CA MET A 17 7.28 -2.72 6.16
C MET A 17 7.67 -2.70 7.64
N SER A 18 6.71 -2.75 8.56
CA SER A 18 6.97 -2.82 10.02
C SER A 18 7.84 -4.03 10.39
N ARG A 19 7.60 -5.20 9.77
CA ARG A 19 8.35 -6.44 10.01
C ARG A 19 9.79 -6.39 9.50
N LEU A 20 10.04 -5.62 8.44
CA LEU A 20 11.38 -5.40 7.89
C LEU A 20 12.27 -4.58 8.83
N ASN A 21 11.64 -3.69 9.62
CA ASN A 21 12.31 -2.82 10.58
C ASN A 21 12.59 -3.51 11.94
N VAL A 22 12.11 -4.74 12.16
CA VAL A 22 12.39 -5.50 13.39
C VAL A 22 13.80 -6.09 13.37
N ALA A 23 14.60 -5.72 14.37
CA ALA A 23 15.93 -6.29 14.61
C ALA A 23 15.84 -7.81 14.89
N GLY A 24 16.71 -8.61 14.25
CA GLY A 24 16.74 -10.08 14.42
C GLY A 24 16.23 -10.89 13.23
N THR A 25 15.81 -10.26 12.13
CA THR A 25 15.44 -10.97 10.90
C THR A 25 16.68 -11.40 10.10
N GLY A 26 16.89 -12.71 9.97
CA GLY A 26 17.97 -13.28 9.16
C GLY A 26 17.91 -12.86 7.68
N TYR A 27 19.04 -12.88 6.97
CA TYR A 27 19.16 -12.39 5.58
C TYR A 27 18.09 -12.97 4.62
N LYS A 28 17.82 -14.28 4.72
CA LYS A 28 16.80 -14.95 3.90
C LYS A 28 15.40 -14.35 4.13
N MET A 29 15.05 -14.07 5.38
CA MET A 29 13.76 -13.45 5.75
C MET A 29 13.65 -12.03 5.19
N ARG A 30 14.70 -11.22 5.35
CA ARG A 30 14.74 -9.85 4.78
C ARG A 30 14.56 -9.86 3.26
N LYS A 31 15.15 -10.83 2.55
CA LYS A 31 14.96 -11.01 1.10
C LYS A 31 13.51 -11.36 0.74
N HIS A 32 12.86 -12.24 1.50
CA HIS A 32 11.44 -12.56 1.29
C HIS A 32 10.53 -11.36 1.52
N LEU A 33 10.77 -10.60 2.61
CA LEU A 33 10.02 -9.38 2.91
C LEU A 33 10.21 -8.31 1.83
N ALA A 34 11.44 -8.07 1.38
CA ALA A 34 11.71 -7.13 0.29
C ALA A 34 11.00 -7.52 -1.02
N ASN A 35 10.96 -8.82 -1.34
CA ASN A 35 10.22 -9.32 -2.48
C ASN A 35 8.70 -9.15 -2.30
N ALA A 36 8.17 -9.41 -1.11
CA ALA A 36 6.76 -9.22 -0.80
C ALA A 36 6.36 -7.74 -0.96
N LEU A 37 7.16 -6.81 -0.46
CA LEU A 37 6.95 -5.37 -0.65
C LEU A 37 6.96 -4.97 -2.13
N LYS A 38 7.92 -5.49 -2.91
CA LYS A 38 7.98 -5.23 -4.35
C LYS A 38 6.73 -5.72 -5.08
N ILE A 39 6.23 -6.90 -4.71
CA ILE A 39 5.00 -7.46 -5.29
C ILE A 39 3.80 -6.59 -4.88
N CYS A 40 3.70 -6.24 -3.60
CA CYS A 40 2.60 -5.42 -3.08
C CYS A 40 2.54 -4.05 -3.73
N SER A 41 3.67 -3.37 -3.91
CA SER A 41 3.76 -2.07 -4.61
C SER A 41 3.19 -2.15 -6.03
N LYS A 42 3.54 -3.20 -6.79
CA LYS A 42 2.99 -3.43 -8.13
C LYS A 42 1.48 -3.69 -8.10
N SER A 43 1.00 -4.46 -7.12
CA SER A 43 -0.42 -4.73 -6.95
C SER A 43 -1.21 -3.46 -6.63
N ILE A 44 -0.64 -2.55 -5.84
CA ILE A 44 -1.27 -1.26 -5.52
C ILE A 44 -1.32 -0.36 -6.76
N GLN A 45 -0.23 -0.28 -7.53
CA GLN A 45 -0.24 0.47 -8.81
C GLN A 45 -1.37 -0.01 -9.73
N LEU A 46 -1.51 -1.33 -9.90
CA LEU A 46 -2.60 -1.90 -10.70
C LEU A 46 -3.98 -1.60 -10.09
N ALA A 47 -4.12 -1.67 -8.76
CA ALA A 47 -5.37 -1.35 -8.08
C ALA A 47 -5.78 0.13 -8.27
N ILE A 48 -4.81 1.05 -8.27
CA ILE A 48 -5.03 2.47 -8.57
C ILE A 48 -5.55 2.64 -10.00
N GLU A 49 -4.93 1.98 -10.98
CA GLU A 49 -5.38 2.03 -12.38
C GLU A 49 -6.83 1.54 -12.53
N VAL A 50 -7.14 0.40 -11.91
CA VAL A 50 -8.50 -0.18 -11.92
C VAL A 50 -9.50 0.76 -11.24
N TYR A 51 -9.14 1.33 -10.09
CA TYR A 51 -9.98 2.29 -9.38
C TYR A 51 -10.22 3.55 -10.23
N ASN A 52 -9.17 4.15 -10.79
CA ASN A 52 -9.27 5.38 -11.57
C ASN A 52 -10.13 5.19 -12.83
N LYS A 53 -9.99 4.03 -13.49
CA LYS A 53 -10.85 3.68 -14.61
C LYS A 53 -12.33 3.62 -14.19
N ALA A 54 -12.63 2.91 -13.12
CA ALA A 54 -14.00 2.81 -12.61
C ALA A 54 -14.55 4.16 -12.12
N ALA A 55 -13.70 5.00 -11.51
CA ALA A 55 -14.06 6.33 -11.02
C ALA A 55 -14.44 7.29 -12.16
N ALA A 56 -13.77 7.19 -13.31
CA ALA A 56 -14.06 7.97 -14.51
C ALA A 56 -15.40 7.59 -15.16
N GLU A 57 -15.83 6.33 -15.02
CA GLU A 57 -17.09 5.82 -15.58
C GLU A 57 -18.34 6.22 -14.74
N LEU A 58 -18.16 6.78 -13.54
CA LEU A 58 -19.25 7.26 -12.68
C LEU A 58 -19.81 8.62 -13.14
N SER A 59 -21.07 8.89 -12.82
CA SER A 59 -21.73 10.19 -13.04
C SER A 59 -22.32 10.74 -11.73
N PRO A 60 -21.74 11.81 -11.15
CA PRO A 60 -20.54 12.53 -11.61
C PRO A 60 -19.27 11.71 -11.45
N SER A 61 -18.25 12.01 -12.27
CA SER A 61 -16.96 11.34 -12.18
C SER A 61 -16.33 11.58 -10.81
N ARG A 62 -15.74 10.53 -10.24
CA ARG A 62 -15.05 10.61 -8.94
C ARG A 62 -13.57 10.97 -9.17
N GLN A 63 -12.97 11.65 -8.19
CA GLN A 63 -11.55 12.00 -8.20
C GLN A 63 -10.65 10.76 -8.36
N SER A 64 -9.67 10.86 -9.26
CA SER A 64 -8.62 9.87 -9.45
C SER A 64 -7.57 9.97 -8.34
N ILE A 65 -6.98 8.85 -7.99
CA ILE A 65 -5.91 8.74 -7.00
C ILE A 65 -4.57 8.58 -7.74
N SER A 66 -3.57 9.38 -7.35
CA SER A 66 -2.20 9.23 -7.85
C SER A 66 -1.36 8.29 -6.98
N TRP A 67 -0.28 7.74 -7.54
CA TRP A 67 0.66 6.93 -6.76
C TRP A 67 1.35 7.73 -5.66
N ASP A 68 1.68 9.00 -5.93
CA ASP A 68 2.33 9.89 -4.97
C ASP A 68 1.42 10.18 -3.77
N GLU A 69 0.13 10.46 -4.00
CA GLU A 69 -0.85 10.60 -2.91
C GLU A 69 -0.90 9.33 -2.03
N VAL A 70 -0.87 8.15 -2.65
CA VAL A 70 -0.90 6.89 -1.91
C VAL A 70 0.35 6.69 -1.07
N LEU A 71 1.52 7.06 -1.58
CA LEU A 71 2.77 7.04 -0.81
C LEU A 71 2.72 8.02 0.37
N ASP A 72 2.22 9.23 0.16
CA ASP A 72 2.08 10.23 1.22
C ASP A 72 1.16 9.73 2.34
N TYR A 73 0.00 9.15 1.99
CA TYR A 73 -0.91 8.56 2.99
C TYR A 73 -0.30 7.35 3.72
N THR A 74 0.46 6.51 3.01
CA THR A 74 1.12 5.35 3.60
C THR A 74 2.22 5.78 4.57
N TYR A 75 3.03 6.76 4.17
CA TYR A 75 4.09 7.33 5.00
C TYR A 75 3.53 7.96 6.28
N LEU A 76 2.48 8.78 6.16
CA LEU A 76 1.78 9.35 7.33
C LEU A 76 1.22 8.26 8.26
N SER A 77 0.62 7.22 7.70
CA SER A 77 0.06 6.11 8.49
C SER A 77 1.13 5.33 9.26
N GLU A 78 2.34 5.18 8.72
CA GLU A 78 3.45 4.55 9.44
C GLU A 78 3.84 5.33 10.71
N PHE A 79 3.82 6.67 10.68
CA PHE A 79 4.08 7.46 11.89
C PHE A 79 3.01 7.29 12.96
N ASP A 80 1.74 7.27 12.56
CA ASP A 80 0.65 7.10 13.51
C ASP A 80 0.67 5.70 14.16
N ILE A 81 0.97 4.65 13.38
CA ILE A 81 1.12 3.28 13.92
C ILE A 81 2.30 3.18 14.89
N LEU A 82 3.40 3.89 14.63
CA LEU A 82 4.56 3.93 15.53
C LEU A 82 4.31 4.71 16.83
N ARG A 83 3.22 5.48 16.93
CA ARG A 83 2.87 6.24 18.15
C ARG A 83 2.02 5.45 19.14
N ASP A 84 1.37 4.38 18.70
CA ASP A 84 0.53 3.51 19.52
C ASP A 84 1.24 2.21 19.97
N THR A 85 2.58 2.14 19.82
CA THR A 85 3.44 1.06 20.33
C THR A 85 4.35 1.57 21.43
#